data_AF-A0A443RXV3-F1
#
_entry.id   AF-A0A443RXV3-F1
#
_cell.length_a   1.000
_cell.length_b   1.000
_cell.length_c   1.000
_cell.angle_alpha   90.00
_cell.angle_beta   90.00
_cell.angle_gamma   90.00
#
_symmetry.space_group_name_H-M   'P 1'
#
loop_
_entity.id
_entity.type
_entity.pdbx_description
1 polymer ?
#
loop_
_entity_poly.entity_id
_entity_poly.type
_entity_poly.pdbx_seq_one_letter_code
_entity_poly.pdbx_strand_id
1 'polypeptide(L)' 'MKITIINSLKINKFVVPKTAFVGDKVELLCLYDLLEGESLYTLKWYRDETEFFRIEPNARPGPQYFTVVGINVDVSK' A
#
# COMPACT_ATOMS: atom_id res chain seq x y z
N MET A 1 20.25 13.90 30.59
CA MET A 1 20.17 13.31 29.24
C MET A 1 18.73 12.83 29.03
N LYS A 2 17.95 13.49 28.16
CA LYS A 2 16.59 13.06 27.82
C LYS A 2 16.67 12.23 26.55
N ILE A 3 16.21 10.99 26.61
CA ILE A 3 16.01 10.17 25.42
C ILE A 3 14.63 10.51 24.89
N THR A 4 14.56 11.12 23.70
CA THR A 4 13.28 11.37 23.00
C THR A 4 13.02 10.18 22.09
N ILE A 5 11.89 9.49 22.30
CA ILE A 5 11.42 8.48 21.36
C ILE A 5 10.83 9.22 20.16
N ILE A 6 11.48 9.09 19.01
CA ILE A 6 10.95 9.53 17.72
C ILE A 6 10.10 8.40 17.15
N ASN A 7 8.80 8.64 16.95
CA ASN A 7 7.95 7.71 16.23
C ASN A 7 8.23 7.85 14.73
N SER A 8 8.49 6.73 14.06
CA SER A 8 8.66 6.65 12.61
C SER A 8 7.44 5.96 11.99
N LEU A 9 7.42 5.82 10.66
CA LEU A 9 6.48 4.94 9.97
C LEU A 9 6.47 3.56 10.66
N LYS A 10 5.28 3.12 11.07
CA LYS A 10 5.07 1.82 11.68
C LYS A 10 3.97 1.09 10.93
N ILE A 11 4.25 -0.13 10.48
CA ILE A 11 3.23 -1.01 9.92
C ILE A 11 2.58 -1.77 11.08
N ASN A 12 1.31 -1.49 11.34
CA ASN A 12 0.52 -2.12 12.40
C ASN A 12 -0.08 -3.44 11.96
N LYS A 13 -0.49 -3.54 10.69
CA LYS A 13 -1.09 -4.75 10.14
C LYS A 13 -0.77 -4.87 8.66
N PHE A 14 -0.27 -6.03 8.26
CA PHE A 14 0.01 -6.34 6.87
C PHE A 14 -0.61 -7.70 6.55
N VAL A 15 -1.62 -7.70 5.68
CA VAL A 15 -2.32 -8.93 5.28
C VAL A 15 -2.26 -9.05 3.77
N VAL A 16 -1.62 -10.14 3.34
CA VAL A 16 -1.57 -10.60 1.96
C VAL A 16 -1.91 -12.09 1.99
N PRO A 17 -2.90 -12.56 1.22
CA PRO A 17 -3.18 -13.99 1.12
C PRO A 17 -1.95 -14.76 0.66
N LYS A 18 -1.66 -15.90 1.31
CA LYS A 18 -0.54 -16.77 0.91
C LYS A 18 -0.70 -17.32 -0.51
N THR A 19 -1.95 -17.53 -0.93
CA THR A 19 -2.33 -18.09 -2.22
C THR A 19 -3.62 -17.43 -2.69
N ALA A 20 -3.77 -17.27 -4.00
CA ALA A 20 -4.99 -16.85 -4.67
C ALA A 20 -5.13 -17.66 -5.96
N PHE A 21 -6.35 -18.04 -6.32
CA PHE A 21 -6.65 -18.72 -7.57
C PHE A 21 -7.10 -17.72 -8.63
N VAL A 22 -7.02 -18.15 -9.90
CA VAL A 22 -7.50 -17.33 -11.02
C VAL A 22 -9.00 -17.09 -10.86
N GLY A 23 -9.39 -15.81 -10.86
CA GLY A 23 -10.78 -15.38 -10.66
C GLY A 23 -11.13 -15.02 -9.22
N ASP A 24 -10.25 -15.28 -8.25
CA ASP A 24 -10.48 -14.87 -6.86
C ASP A 24 -10.44 -13.35 -6.71
N LYS A 25 -11.34 -12.84 -5.86
CA LYS A 25 -11.25 -11.47 -5.34
C LYS A 25 -10.48 -11.51 -4.02
N VAL A 26 -9.37 -10.81 -3.96
CA VAL A 26 -8.53 -10.72 -2.76
C VAL A 26 -8.35 -9.28 -2.31
N GLU A 27 -8.22 -9.09 -1.01
CA GLU A 27 -7.90 -7.79 -0.42
C GLU A 27 -6.46 -7.80 0.10
N LEU A 28 -5.70 -6.78 -0.28
CA LEU A 28 -4.36 -6.51 0.25
C LEU A 28 -4.46 -5.38 1.25
N LEU A 29 -4.13 -5.65 2.52
CA LEU A 29 -4.30 -4.70 3.61
C LEU A 29 -2.94 -4.28 4.16
N CYS A 30 -2.72 -2.96 4.24
CA CYS A 30 -1.62 -2.37 4.98
C CYS A 30 -2.17 -1.26 5.87
N LEU A 31 -2.20 -1.50 7.17
CA LEU A 31 -2.48 -0.47 8.19
C LEU A 31 -1.15 0.04 8.72
N TYR A 32 -0.96 1.35 8.67
CA TYR A 32 0.27 2.01 9.11
C TYR A 32 -0.05 3.26 9.93
N ASP A 33 0.86 3.61 10.84
CA ASP A 33 0.87 4.88 11.56
C ASP A 33 2.07 5.71 11.12
N LEU A 34 1.91 7.03 11.15
CA LEU A 34 2.95 8.02 10.96
C LEU A 34 3.11 8.85 12.24
N LEU A 35 4.23 9.56 12.34
CA LEU A 35 4.36 10.61 13.34
C LEU A 35 3.26 11.66 13.13
N GLU A 36 2.77 12.23 14.23
CA GLU A 36 1.79 13.32 14.16
C GLU A 36 2.33 14.48 13.31
N GLY A 37 1.51 14.95 12.35
CA GLY A 37 1.88 16.01 11.42
C GLY A 37 2.62 15.54 10.15
N GLU A 38 3.04 14.27 10.08
CA GLU A 38 3.65 13.71 8.88
C GLU A 38 2.61 13.16 7.90
N SER A 39 2.95 13.20 6.61
CA SER A 39 2.14 12.64 5.54
C SER A 39 2.84 11.47 4.87
N LEU A 40 2.09 10.45 4.46
CA LEU A 40 2.65 9.36 3.68
C LEU A 40 3.20 9.91 2.35
N TYR A 41 4.44 9.60 2.00
CA TYR A 41 4.98 9.96 0.70
C TYR A 41 4.38 9.11 -0.41
N THR A 42 4.47 7.78 -0.28
CA THR A 42 3.92 6.82 -1.23
C THR A 42 3.65 5.48 -0.57
N LEU A 43 2.59 4.79 -1.00
CA LEU A 43 2.35 3.37 -0.76
C LEU A 43 2.25 2.69 -2.12
N LYS A 44 3.02 1.63 -2.32
CA LYS A 44 3.08 0.90 -3.57
C LYS A 44 2.89 -0.58 -3.34
N TRP A 45 2.16 -1.23 -4.24
CA TRP A 45 2.09 -2.68 -4.31
C TRP A 45 2.80 -3.18 -5.57
N TYR A 46 3.59 -4.23 -5.35
CA TYR A 46 4.37 -4.89 -6.38
C TYR A 46 3.96 -6.36 -6.46
N ARG A 47 3.93 -6.87 -7.68
CA ARG A 47 3.99 -8.30 -7.94
C ARG A 47 5.36 -8.57 -8.53
N ASP A 48 6.18 -9.31 -7.79
CA ASP A 48 7.59 -9.48 -8.10
C ASP A 48 8.23 -8.08 -8.27
N GLU A 49 8.83 -7.79 -9.43
CA GLU A 49 9.48 -6.49 -9.70
C GLU A 49 8.56 -5.47 -10.39
N THR A 50 7.27 -5.80 -10.58
CA THR A 50 6.34 -4.93 -11.34
C THR A 50 5.33 -4.26 -10.41
N GLU A 51 5.35 -2.92 -10.40
CA GLU A 51 4.36 -2.09 -9.72
C GLU A 51 2.99 -2.28 -10.37
N PHE A 52 1.95 -2.56 -9.59
CA PHE A 52 0.58 -2.67 -10.11
C PHE A 52 -0.40 -1.69 -9.46
N PHE A 53 -0.05 -1.10 -8.32
CA PHE A 53 -0.88 -0.10 -7.64
C PHE A 53 -0.03 0.86 -6.81
N ARG A 54 -0.43 2.13 -6.76
CA ARG A 54 0.22 3.17 -5.97
C ARG A 54 -0.74 4.22 -5.45
N ILE A 55 -0.55 4.61 -4.20
CA ILE A 55 -1.15 5.79 -3.58
C ILE A 55 -0.04 6.77 -3.27
N GLU A 56 -0.17 7.97 -3.82
CA GLU A 56 0.61 9.14 -3.44
C GLU A 56 -0.41 10.18 -2.98
N PRO A 57 -0.50 10.52 -1.68
CA PRO A 57 -1.58 11.38 -1.16
C PRO A 57 -1.71 12.74 -1.86
N ASN A 58 -0.60 13.25 -2.40
CA ASN A 58 -0.56 14.52 -3.10
C ASN A 58 -0.68 14.38 -4.63
N ALA A 59 -0.80 13.16 -5.17
CA ALA A 59 -0.88 12.95 -6.61
C ALA A 59 -2.26 13.30 -7.17
N ARG A 60 -2.24 13.80 -8.42
CA ARG A 60 -3.43 14.06 -9.24
C ARG A 60 -3.20 13.51 -10.65
N PRO A 61 -4.02 12.58 -11.15
CA PRO A 61 -5.14 11.92 -10.48
C PRO A 61 -4.69 11.05 -9.28
N GLY A 62 -5.67 10.71 -8.41
CA GLY A 62 -5.51 9.85 -7.23
C GLY A 62 -5.09 8.41 -7.59
N PRO A 63 -5.39 7.39 -6.75
CA PRO A 63 -4.73 6.08 -6.79
C PRO A 63 -4.44 5.58 -8.22
N GLN A 64 -3.18 5.29 -8.48
CA GLN A 64 -2.71 4.85 -9.80
C GLN A 64 -2.64 3.33 -9.83
N TYR A 65 -2.98 2.77 -10.97
CA TYR A 65 -2.89 1.33 -11.23
C TYR A 65 -2.14 1.11 -12.53
N PHE A 66 -1.40 0.00 -12.57
CA PHE A 66 -0.57 -0.36 -13.72
C PHE A 66 -0.92 -1.79 -14.13
N THR A 67 -1.01 -2.01 -15.43
CA THR A 67 -1.38 -3.32 -15.97
C THR A 67 -0.26 -4.33 -15.70
N VAL A 68 -0.60 -5.40 -14.99
CA VAL A 68 0.27 -6.57 -14.79
C VAL A 68 -0.49 -7.80 -15.22
N VAL A 69 0.17 -8.68 -15.99
CA VAL A 69 -0.46 -9.90 -16.50
C VAL A 69 -0.97 -10.76 -15.33
N GLY A 70 -2.25 -11.12 -15.38
CA GLY A 70 -2.90 -11.93 -14.34
C GLY A 70 -3.38 -11.16 -13.11
N ILE A 71 -3.23 -9.84 -13.05
CA ILE A 71 -3.73 -8.99 -11.96
C ILE A 71 -4.78 -8.03 -12.52
N ASN A 72 -5.95 -8.00 -11.89
CA ASN A 72 -6.97 -6.99 -12.13
C ASN A 72 -7.19 -6.20 -10.83
N VAL A 73 -6.91 -4.90 -10.88
CA VAL A 73 -7.12 -4.01 -9.74
C VAL A 73 -8.58 -3.53 -9.77
N ASP A 74 -9.32 -3.77 -8.69
CA ASP A 74 -10.67 -3.24 -8.53
C ASP A 74 -10.60 -1.73 -8.23
N VAL A 75 -11.05 -0.92 -9.19
CA VAL A 75 -11.03 0.55 -9.13
C VAL A 75 -12.36 1.15 -8.64
N SER A 76 -13.32 0.32 -8.25
CA SER A 76 -14.72 0.74 -7.99
C SER A 76 -15.03 1.13 -6.53
N LYS A 77 -14.02 1.40 -5.69
CA LYS A 77 -14.23 1.79 -4.28
C LYS A 77 -14.48 3.29 -4.10
#